data_AF-A0A958MLZ2-F1
#
_entry.id   AF-A0A958MLZ2-F1
#
_cell.length_a   1.000
_cell.length_b   1.000
_cell.length_c   1.000
_cell.angle_alpha   90.00
_cell.angle_beta   90.00
_cell.angle_gamma   90.00
#
_symmetry.space_group_name_H-M   'P 1'
#
loop_
_entity.id
_entity.type
_entity.pdbx_description
1 polymer ?
#
loop_
_entity_poly.entity_id
_entity_poly.type
_entity_poly.pdbx_seq_one_letter_code
_entity_poly.pdbx_strand_id
1 'polypeptide(L)'
;MIKEWENRTAILANLLNPAFCGEIIRRFIKAYNDKSDKQASFILCFIVLPILLHKETREQLPKTTNTHLLTWIDSKDALFIDFPSRVKNMKTYTKEALMFLLYQEAIIFNVEARIETTAFRKKRHNGEGTEEVDEIFKKAEFLGKWLTKAEDIKTLFSFLRITP
;
A
#
# COMPACT_ATOMS: atom_id res chain seq x y z
N MET A 1 -16.09 9.00 12.14
CA MET A 1 -15.14 10.02 11.66
C MET A 1 -13.83 9.77 12.38
N ILE A 2 -12.70 9.54 11.69
CA ILE A 2 -11.41 9.36 12.36
C ILE A 2 -11.04 10.71 12.97
N LYS A 3 -10.62 10.71 14.25
CA LYS A 3 -10.23 11.90 14.99
C LYS A 3 -9.05 12.59 14.29
N GLU A 4 -8.99 13.93 14.38
CA GLU A 4 -7.82 14.72 13.96
C GLU A 4 -6.54 14.13 14.57
N TRP A 5 -5.40 14.35 13.91
CA TRP A 5 -4.12 13.76 14.32
C TRP A 5 -3.82 13.94 15.81
N GLU A 6 -4.04 15.15 16.33
CA GLU A 6 -3.84 15.52 17.74
C GLU A 6 -4.78 14.80 18.72
N ASN A 7 -5.88 14.25 18.22
CA ASN A 7 -6.93 13.59 19.00
C ASN A 7 -6.84 12.05 18.94
N ARG A 8 -5.82 11.48 18.29
CA ARG A 8 -5.59 10.03 18.23
C ARG A 8 -4.90 9.52 19.49
N THR A 9 -5.13 8.25 19.82
CA THR A 9 -4.35 7.61 20.89
C THR A 9 -2.88 7.55 20.48
N ALA A 10 -1.97 7.67 21.44
CA ALA A 10 -0.53 7.60 21.18
C ALA A 10 -0.14 6.32 20.42
N ILE A 11 -0.80 5.19 20.72
CA ILE A 11 -0.58 3.91 20.02
C ILE A 11 -0.91 4.03 18.53
N LEU A 12 -2.08 4.57 18.17
CA LEU A 12 -2.47 4.75 16.77
C LEU A 12 -1.58 5.76 16.05
N ALA A 13 -1.25 6.87 16.73
CA ALA A 13 -0.34 7.87 16.18
C ALA A 13 1.04 7.28 15.89
N ASN A 14 1.58 6.46 16.79
CA ASN A 14 2.89 5.82 16.60
C ASN A 14 2.85 4.75 15.50
N LEU A 15 1.84 3.86 15.53
CA LEU A 15 1.76 2.71 14.61
C LEU A 15 1.39 3.11 13.17
N LEU A 16 0.53 4.13 13.00
CA LEU A 16 -0.02 4.53 11.70
C LEU A 16 0.41 5.96 11.31
N ASN A 17 1.62 6.36 11.71
CA ASN A 17 2.12 7.68 11.36
C ASN A 17 2.29 7.86 9.84
N PRO A 18 2.07 9.07 9.30
CA PRO A 18 2.15 9.34 7.86
C PRO A 18 3.51 9.03 7.24
N ALA A 19 4.60 9.14 8.00
CA ALA A 19 5.93 8.84 7.48
C ALA A 19 6.12 7.33 7.24
N PHE A 20 5.70 6.49 8.19
CA PHE A 20 5.74 5.04 8.05
C PHE A 20 4.79 4.55 6.95
N CYS A 21 3.51 4.94 7.02
CA CYS A 21 2.52 4.61 6.00
C CYS A 21 2.93 5.14 4.61
N GLY A 22 3.52 6.33 4.57
CA GLY A 22 4.08 6.95 3.36
C GLY A 22 5.22 6.13 2.78
N GLU A 23 6.17 5.67 3.59
CA GLU A 23 7.29 4.86 3.09
C GLU A 23 6.81 3.51 2.51
N ILE A 24 5.79 2.88 3.10
CA ILE A 24 5.16 1.67 2.53
C ILE A 24 4.59 1.97 1.13
N ILE A 25 3.78 3.02 1.02
CA ILE A 25 3.14 3.41 -0.24
C ILE A 25 4.18 3.83 -1.29
N ARG A 26 5.20 4.60 -0.90
CA ARG A 26 6.27 5.04 -1.79
C ARG A 26 7.07 3.87 -2.34
N ARG A 27 7.38 2.86 -1.52
CA ARG A 27 8.05 1.63 -1.96
C ARG A 27 7.19 0.81 -2.92
N PHE A 28 5.89 0.72 -2.65
CA PHE A 28 4.93 0.12 -3.56
C PHE A 28 4.93 0.83 -4.93
N ILE A 29 4.76 2.17 -4.96
CA ILE A 29 4.74 2.96 -6.19
C ILE A 29 6.04 2.78 -6.96
N LYS A 30 7.19 2.92 -6.29
CA LYS A 30 8.50 2.74 -6.92
C LYS A 30 8.62 1.37 -7.58
N ALA A 31 8.29 0.31 -6.85
CA ALA A 31 8.44 -1.04 -7.36
C ALA A 31 7.45 -1.37 -8.49
N TYR A 32 6.26 -0.76 -8.50
CA TYR A 32 5.31 -0.83 -9.61
C TYR A 32 5.88 -0.13 -10.85
N ASN A 33 6.32 1.12 -10.70
CA ASN A 33 6.83 1.94 -11.80
C ASN A 33 8.14 1.39 -12.39
N ASP A 34 9.01 0.80 -11.56
CA ASP A 34 10.24 0.15 -12.03
C ASP A 34 9.95 -1.12 -12.87
N LYS A 35 8.73 -1.68 -12.79
CA LYS A 35 8.35 -2.96 -13.44
C LYS A 35 7.31 -2.82 -14.55
N SER A 36 6.72 -1.65 -14.74
CA SER A 36 5.63 -1.38 -15.68
C SER A 36 5.94 -0.11 -16.49
N ASP A 37 5.62 -0.14 -17.79
CA ASP A 37 5.73 1.04 -18.65
C ASP A 37 4.71 2.13 -18.27
N LYS A 38 3.58 1.70 -17.68
CA LYS A 38 2.55 2.60 -17.14
C LYS A 38 2.78 2.80 -15.65
N GLN A 39 2.74 4.06 -15.22
CA GLN A 39 2.90 4.42 -13.81
C GLN A 39 1.67 4.03 -12.98
N ALA A 40 1.88 3.83 -11.68
CA ALA A 40 0.86 3.38 -10.76
C ALA A 40 -0.34 4.32 -10.72
N SER A 41 -1.54 3.74 -10.81
CA SER A 41 -2.78 4.46 -10.55
C SER A 41 -2.87 4.85 -9.07
N PHE A 42 -3.26 6.10 -8.78
CA PHE A 42 -3.45 6.57 -7.42
C PHE A 42 -4.43 5.70 -6.62
N ILE A 43 -5.44 5.13 -7.31
CA ILE A 43 -6.48 4.30 -6.70
C ILE A 43 -5.87 3.04 -6.06
N LEU A 44 -4.79 2.48 -6.64
CA LEU A 44 -4.11 1.31 -6.08
C LEU A 44 -3.51 1.57 -4.70
N CYS A 45 -3.19 2.82 -4.35
CA CYS A 45 -2.64 3.14 -3.04
C CYS A 45 -3.61 2.84 -1.89
N PHE A 46 -4.93 2.80 -2.16
CA PHE A 46 -5.96 2.54 -1.16
C PHE A 46 -6.07 1.07 -0.74
N ILE A 47 -5.46 0.15 -1.48
CA ILE A 47 -5.40 -1.27 -1.11
C ILE A 47 -4.06 -1.68 -0.49
N VAL A 48 -3.04 -0.82 -0.54
CA VAL A 48 -1.69 -1.11 -0.02
C VAL A 48 -1.69 -1.32 1.49
N LEU A 49 -2.16 -0.33 2.26
CA LEU A 49 -2.14 -0.43 3.73
C LEU A 49 -3.07 -1.56 4.26
N PRO A 50 -4.31 -1.73 3.76
CA PRO A 50 -5.19 -2.83 4.18
C PRO A 50 -4.61 -4.24 3.95
N ILE A 51 -3.78 -4.43 2.92
CA ILE A 51 -3.12 -5.70 2.62
C ILE A 51 -1.89 -5.90 3.51
N LEU A 52 -1.04 -4.86 3.63
CA LEU A 52 0.29 -5.00 4.23
C LEU A 52 0.30 -4.81 5.75
N LEU A 53 -0.61 -4.02 6.31
CA LEU A 53 -0.69 -3.83 7.76
C LEU A 53 -1.58 -4.87 8.44
N HIS A 54 -2.34 -5.64 7.67
CA HIS A 54 -3.03 -6.83 8.17
C HIS A 54 -2.07 -8.03 8.10
N LYS A 55 -1.52 -8.44 9.25
CA LYS A 55 -0.47 -9.47 9.34
C LYS A 55 -0.84 -10.77 8.62
N GLU A 56 -2.04 -11.28 8.85
CA GLU A 56 -2.51 -12.53 8.23
C GLU A 56 -2.55 -12.43 6.69
N THR A 57 -3.02 -11.31 6.14
CA THR A 57 -3.02 -11.10 4.68
C THR A 57 -1.59 -10.98 4.14
N ARG A 58 -0.71 -10.25 4.84
CA ARG A 58 0.70 -10.06 4.46
C ARG A 58 1.48 -11.38 4.42
N GLU A 59 1.30 -12.23 5.43
CA GLU A 59 1.97 -13.53 5.54
C GLU A 59 1.53 -14.51 4.45
N GLN A 60 0.26 -14.42 4.01
CA GLN A 60 -0.32 -15.26 2.97
C GLN A 60 0.00 -14.78 1.54
N LEU A 61 0.69 -13.64 1.37
CA LEU A 61 1.15 -13.17 0.06
C LEU A 61 2.04 -14.22 -0.62
N PRO A 62 1.91 -14.42 -1.95
CA PRO A 62 2.68 -15.43 -2.65
C PRO A 62 4.18 -15.15 -2.58
N LYS A 63 4.99 -16.22 -2.71
CA LYS A 63 6.45 -16.12 -2.68
C LYS A 63 7.05 -15.49 -3.94
N THR A 64 6.34 -15.57 -5.06
CA THR A 64 6.78 -15.04 -6.36
C THR A 64 5.64 -14.28 -7.02
N THR A 65 5.98 -13.39 -7.96
CA THR A 65 4.96 -12.65 -8.71
C THR A 65 4.30 -13.49 -9.79
N ASN A 66 4.71 -14.75 -10.01
CA ASN A 66 4.15 -15.63 -11.06
C ASN A 66 2.74 -16.14 -10.73
N THR A 67 2.35 -16.12 -9.47
CA THR A 67 0.98 -16.43 -9.06
C THR A 67 0.01 -15.43 -9.69
N HIS A 68 -1.04 -15.93 -10.34
CA HIS A 68 -2.08 -15.07 -10.90
C HIS A 68 -2.87 -14.37 -9.78
N LEU A 69 -3.01 -13.05 -9.88
CA LEU A 69 -3.52 -12.20 -8.81
C LEU A 69 -4.95 -12.56 -8.41
N LEU A 70 -5.87 -12.63 -9.39
CA LEU A 70 -7.29 -12.91 -9.10
C LEU A 70 -7.49 -14.32 -8.56
N THR A 71 -6.76 -15.29 -9.11
CA THR A 71 -6.80 -16.68 -8.63
C THR A 71 -6.29 -16.79 -7.19
N TRP A 72 -5.29 -15.99 -6.80
CA TRP A 72 -4.84 -15.95 -5.41
C TRP A 72 -5.91 -15.33 -4.50
N ILE A 73 -6.56 -14.24 -4.91
CA ILE A 73 -7.66 -13.62 -4.14
C ILE A 73 -8.77 -14.64 -3.91
N ASP A 74 -9.21 -15.34 -4.96
CA ASP A 74 -10.24 -16.38 -4.87
C ASP A 74 -9.82 -17.53 -3.94
N SER A 75 -8.56 -17.99 -4.05
CA SER A 75 -8.03 -19.07 -3.20
C SER A 75 -7.92 -18.69 -1.72
N LYS A 76 -8.03 -17.40 -1.40
CA LYS A 76 -7.90 -16.82 -0.06
C LYS A 76 -9.15 -16.03 0.33
N ASP A 77 -10.33 -16.44 -0.16
CA ASP A 77 -11.59 -15.72 0.01
C ASP A 77 -11.86 -15.27 1.46
N ALA A 78 -11.55 -16.12 2.43
CA ALA A 78 -11.69 -15.83 3.86
C ALA A 78 -10.94 -14.55 4.31
N LEU A 79 -9.77 -14.27 3.74
CA LEU A 79 -8.99 -13.07 4.04
C LEU A 79 -9.66 -11.80 3.49
N PHE A 80 -10.56 -11.93 2.53
CA PHE A 80 -11.18 -10.81 1.81
C PHE A 80 -12.62 -10.51 2.21
N ILE A 81 -13.21 -11.30 3.12
CA ILE A 81 -14.60 -11.11 3.59
C ILE A 81 -14.85 -9.71 4.14
N ASP A 82 -13.98 -9.22 5.01
CA ASP A 82 -14.06 -7.90 5.66
C ASP A 82 -13.12 -6.86 5.02
N PHE A 83 -12.49 -7.19 3.89
CA PHE A 83 -11.55 -6.30 3.22
C PHE A 83 -12.12 -4.90 2.88
N PRO A 84 -13.38 -4.77 2.42
CA PRO A 84 -13.98 -3.45 2.18
C PRO A 84 -14.02 -2.58 3.45
N SER A 85 -14.29 -3.17 4.61
CA SER A 85 -14.25 -2.49 5.90
C SER A 85 -12.82 -2.07 6.26
N ARG A 86 -11.81 -2.92 6.02
CA ARG A 86 -10.39 -2.57 6.22
C ARG A 86 -9.97 -1.41 5.33
N VAL A 87 -10.35 -1.41 4.06
CA VAL A 87 -10.09 -0.31 3.12
C VAL A 87 -10.73 0.99 3.61
N LYS A 88 -11.99 0.94 4.06
CA LYS A 88 -12.70 2.11 4.62
C LYS A 88 -11.99 2.66 5.87
N ASN A 89 -11.54 1.79 6.76
CA ASN A 89 -10.83 2.16 7.98
C ASN A 89 -9.43 2.73 7.70
N MET A 90 -8.75 2.26 6.66
CA MET A 90 -7.41 2.72 6.28
C MET A 90 -7.42 3.96 5.38
N LYS A 91 -8.57 4.32 4.79
CA LYS A 91 -8.72 5.41 3.82
C LYS A 91 -8.09 6.73 4.28
N THR A 92 -8.29 7.12 5.54
CA THR A 92 -7.73 8.38 6.07
C THR A 92 -6.21 8.31 6.19
N TYR A 93 -5.66 7.19 6.68
CA TYR A 93 -4.21 7.01 6.79
C TYR A 93 -3.53 6.96 5.42
N THR A 94 -4.15 6.33 4.42
CA THR A 94 -3.66 6.39 3.03
C THR A 94 -3.62 7.83 2.52
N LYS A 95 -4.69 8.62 2.76
CA LYS A 95 -4.73 10.03 2.35
C LYS A 95 -3.65 10.86 3.04
N GLU A 96 -3.50 10.73 4.34
CA GLU A 96 -2.49 11.43 5.12
C GLU A 96 -1.07 11.07 4.67
N ALA A 97 -0.82 9.79 4.42
CA ALA A 97 0.44 9.32 3.88
C ALA A 97 0.74 9.89 2.48
N LEU A 98 -0.24 9.93 1.58
CA LEU A 98 -0.09 10.53 0.25
C LEU A 98 0.17 12.04 0.34
N MET A 99 -0.58 12.76 1.17
CA MET A 99 -0.36 14.20 1.41
C MET A 99 1.03 14.46 1.98
N PHE A 100 1.46 13.64 2.95
CA PHE A 100 2.81 13.73 3.52
C PHE A 100 3.88 13.51 2.45
N LEU A 101 3.74 12.49 1.60
CA LEU A 101 4.70 12.22 0.52
C LEU A 101 4.76 13.34 -0.51
N LEU A 102 3.61 13.94 -0.88
CA LEU A 102 3.57 15.10 -1.77
C LEU A 102 4.25 16.32 -1.15
N TYR A 103 3.97 16.58 0.13
CA TYR A 103 4.60 17.68 0.87
C TYR A 103 6.12 17.50 1.01
N GLN A 104 6.59 16.27 1.15
CA GLN A 104 8.02 15.92 1.17
C GLN A 104 8.63 15.82 -0.23
N GLU A 105 7.88 16.14 -1.29
CA GLU A 105 8.27 16.00 -2.69
C GLU A 105 8.78 14.60 -3.06
N ALA A 106 8.38 13.58 -2.30
CA ALA A 106 8.81 12.18 -2.47
C ALA A 106 8.02 11.45 -3.57
N ILE A 107 6.85 12.00 -3.93
CA ILE A 107 6.02 11.57 -5.05
C ILE A 107 5.48 12.79 -5.80
N ILE A 108 5.13 12.60 -7.07
CA ILE A 108 4.46 13.61 -7.91
C ILE A 108 3.33 12.95 -8.71
N PHE A 109 2.41 13.77 -9.20
CA PHE A 109 1.45 13.35 -10.23
C PHE A 109 1.94 13.80 -11.60
N ASN A 110 1.94 12.88 -12.56
CA ASN A 110 2.22 13.24 -13.95
C ASN A 110 0.96 13.78 -14.66
N VAL A 111 1.11 14.17 -15.92
CA VAL A 111 0.03 14.74 -16.74
C VAL A 111 -1.16 13.79 -16.95
N GLU A 112 -0.98 12.49 -16.76
CA GLU A 112 -2.03 11.46 -16.84
C GLU A 112 -2.65 11.12 -15.48
N ALA A 113 -2.38 11.95 -14.45
CA ALA A 113 -2.79 11.73 -13.07
C ALA A 113 -2.32 10.37 -12.50
N ARG A 114 -1.19 9.85 -12.98
CA ARG A 114 -0.48 8.71 -12.38
C ARG A 114 0.56 9.19 -11.37
N ILE A 115 0.91 8.31 -10.43
CA ILE A 115 1.86 8.64 -9.38
C ILE A 115 3.27 8.16 -9.76
N GLU A 116 4.23 9.07 -9.63
CA GLU A 116 5.65 8.82 -9.80
C GLU A 116 6.41 9.06 -8.50
N THR A 117 7.51 8.34 -8.31
CA THR A 117 8.43 8.59 -7.19
C THR A 117 9.58 9.46 -7.66
N THR A 118 9.97 10.44 -6.84
CA THR A 118 11.15 11.26 -7.09
C THR A 118 12.40 10.63 -6.45
N ALA A 119 13.57 11.22 -6.72
CA ALA A 119 14.81 10.85 -6.07
C ALA A 119 14.76 11.20 -4.57
N PHE A 120 14.40 10.24 -3.73
CA PHE A 120 14.30 10.41 -2.28
C PHE A 120 15.48 9.75 -1.56
N ARG A 121 16.14 10.50 -0.66
CA ARG A 121 17.20 9.96 0.19
C ARG A 121 16.60 9.04 1.26
N LYS A 122 16.88 7.74 1.12
CA LYS A 122 16.55 6.74 2.14
C LYS A 122 17.40 6.96 3.39
N LYS A 123 16.78 7.29 4.53
CA LYS A 123 17.43 7.08 5.83
C LYS A 123 17.29 5.61 6.18
N ARG A 124 18.40 4.94 6.49
CA ARG A 124 18.35 3.57 7.03
C ARG A 124 17.87 3.65 8.47
N HIS A 125 16.87 2.86 8.80
CA HIS A 125 16.46 2.67 10.19
C HIS A 125 17.33 1.54 10.74
N ASN A 126 18.29 1.90 11.59
CA ASN A 126 19.12 0.93 12.30
C ASN A 126 18.64 0.92 13.75
N GLY A 127 18.06 -0.19 14.20
CA GLY A 127 17.57 -0.37 15.57
C GLY A 127 17.09 -1.80 15.82
N GLU A 128 17.06 -2.21 17.08
CA GLU A 128 16.46 -3.49 17.50
C GLU A 128 14.95 -3.50 17.23
N GLY A 129 14.39 -4.65 16.84
CA GLY A 129 12.95 -4.81 16.58
C GLY A 129 12.48 -4.25 15.23
N THR A 130 13.38 -4.10 14.25
CA THR A 130 13.04 -3.61 12.90
C THR A 130 12.65 -4.72 11.93
N GLU A 131 12.66 -6.00 12.33
CA GLU A 131 12.42 -7.12 11.41
C GLU A 131 11.03 -7.07 10.75
N GLU A 132 9.99 -6.76 11.53
CA GLU A 132 8.62 -6.66 11.01
C GLU A 132 8.48 -5.48 10.03
N VAL A 133 9.12 -4.35 10.34
CA VAL A 133 9.13 -3.16 9.48
C VAL A 133 9.82 -3.47 8.15
N ASP A 134 10.97 -4.14 8.20
CA ASP A 134 11.70 -4.57 7.01
C ASP A 134 10.92 -5.59 6.19
N GLU A 135 10.19 -6.50 6.83
CA GLU A 135 9.30 -7.44 6.14
C GLU A 135 8.17 -6.68 5.43
N ILE A 136 7.51 -5.74 6.11
CA ILE A 136 6.46 -4.90 5.53
C ILE A 136 6.99 -4.16 4.30
N PHE A 137 8.19 -3.58 4.39
CA PHE A 137 8.82 -2.87 3.27
C PHE A 137 9.14 -3.80 2.09
N LYS A 138 9.67 -5.00 2.35
CA LYS A 138 9.89 -6.02 1.31
C LYS A 138 8.58 -6.44 0.65
N LYS A 139 7.52 -6.65 1.44
CA LYS A 139 6.19 -7.01 0.95
C LYS A 139 5.53 -5.86 0.17
N ALA A 140 5.81 -4.60 0.51
CA ALA A 140 5.38 -3.44 -0.27
C ALA A 140 6.00 -3.41 -1.67
N GLU A 141 7.31 -3.66 -1.75
CA GLU A 141 8.01 -3.76 -3.04
C GLU A 141 7.51 -4.96 -3.86
N PHE A 142 7.25 -6.10 -3.20
CA PHE A 142 6.64 -7.26 -3.82
C PHE A 142 5.26 -6.93 -4.40
N LEU A 143 4.38 -6.33 -3.60
CA LEU A 143 3.02 -5.97 -4.01
C LEU A 143 3.04 -5.00 -5.19
N GLY A 144 3.99 -4.05 -5.22
CA GLY A 144 4.21 -3.14 -6.35
C GLY A 144 4.46 -3.89 -7.65
N LYS A 145 5.46 -4.79 -7.64
CA LYS A 145 5.80 -5.63 -8.80
C LYS A 145 4.70 -6.61 -9.18
N TRP A 146 3.87 -7.02 -8.22
CA TRP A 146 2.83 -8.02 -8.47
C TRP A 146 1.58 -7.38 -9.07
N LEU A 147 1.20 -6.19 -8.61
CA LEU A 147 0.04 -5.45 -9.14
C LEU A 147 0.26 -4.92 -10.55
N THR A 148 1.49 -4.88 -11.08
CA THR A 148 1.71 -4.60 -12.52
C THR A 148 1.12 -5.69 -13.42
N LYS A 149 0.85 -6.88 -12.89
CA LYS A 149 0.21 -7.99 -13.62
C LYS A 149 -1.32 -7.93 -13.60
N ALA A 150 -1.91 -6.96 -12.91
CA ALA A 150 -3.35 -6.76 -12.96
C ALA A 150 -3.74 -6.17 -14.31
N GLU A 151 -4.55 -6.88 -15.09
CA GLU A 151 -4.99 -6.44 -16.41
C GLU A 151 -5.96 -5.24 -16.33
N ASP A 152 -6.88 -5.29 -15.36
CA ASP A 152 -7.89 -4.25 -15.15
C ASP A 152 -8.09 -3.95 -13.65
N ILE A 153 -8.04 -2.66 -13.32
CA ILE A 153 -8.23 -2.16 -11.96
C ILE A 153 -9.68 -2.36 -11.51
N LYS A 154 -10.67 -2.21 -12.40
CA LYS A 154 -12.09 -2.37 -12.00
C LYS A 154 -12.37 -3.81 -11.61
N THR A 155 -11.93 -4.76 -12.42
CA THR A 155 -11.99 -6.19 -12.11
C THR A 155 -11.29 -6.50 -10.80
N LEU A 156 -10.06 -6.03 -10.60
CA LEU A 156 -9.34 -6.22 -9.34
C LEU A 156 -10.14 -5.72 -8.13
N PHE A 157 -10.72 -4.53 -8.21
CA PHE A 157 -11.50 -3.95 -7.11
C PHE A 157 -12.78 -4.74 -6.84
N SER A 158 -13.42 -5.26 -7.89
CA SER A 158 -14.58 -6.16 -7.76
C SER A 158 -14.22 -7.45 -7.03
N PHE A 159 -13.09 -8.09 -7.35
CA PHE A 159 -12.61 -9.30 -6.65
C PHE A 159 -12.25 -9.01 -5.19
N LEU A 160 -11.75 -7.81 -4.91
CA LEU A 160 -11.52 -7.32 -3.55
C LEU A 160 -12.81 -6.86 -2.84
N ARG A 161 -13.98 -7.04 -3.47
CA ARG A 161 -15.32 -6.68 -2.95
C ARG A 161 -15.47 -5.18 -2.66
N ILE A 162 -14.64 -4.33 -3.28
CA ILE A 162 -14.71 -2.87 -3.16
C ILE A 162 -15.72 -2.37 -4.18
N THR A 163 -16.84 -1.85 -3.70
CA THR A 163 -17.88 -1.26 -4.55
C THR A 163 -17.62 0.24 -4.80
N PRO A 164 -18.01 0.77 -5.97
CA PRO A 164 -18.03 2.21 -6.26
C PRO A 164 -18.83 3.03 -5.25
#